data_AF-A0A8I1RNI0-F1
#
_entry.id   AF-A0A8I1RNI0-F1
#
_cell.length_a   1.000
_cell.length_b   1.000
_cell.length_c   1.000
_cell.angle_alpha   90.00
_cell.angle_beta   90.00
_cell.angle_gamma   90.00
#
_symmetry.space_group_name_H-M   'P 1'
#
loop_
_entity.id
_entity.type
_entity.pdbx_description
1 polymer ?
#
loop_
_entity_poly.entity_id
_entity_poly.type
_entity_poly.pdbx_seq_one_letter_code
_entity_poly.pdbx_strand_id
1 'polypeptide(L)'
;MTAAPHLHLAERRAEPDAPVEDAYAPLMVNGERRWTRYRMPAKDSDRFPAIGAWIETQGAVTHGTLGMAQSRLIAIRKLVDLGTEWLRQRA
;
A
#
# COMPACT_ATOMS: atom_id res chain seq x y z
N MET A 1 -5.24 0.71 -11.67
CA MET A 1 -4.32 1.46 -10.76
C MET A 1 -3.14 0.56 -10.37
N THR A 2 -1.90 0.87 -10.76
CA THR A 2 -0.75 -0.05 -10.57
C THR A 2 0.23 0.36 -9.46
N ALA A 3 0.35 1.65 -9.15
CA ALA A 3 1.21 2.14 -8.08
C ALA A 3 0.37 2.89 -7.03
N ALA A 4 0.11 2.26 -5.89
CA ALA A 4 -0.64 2.84 -4.78
C ALA A 4 0.00 2.42 -3.43
N PRO A 5 1.11 3.06 -3.00
CA PRO A 5 1.86 2.65 -1.80
C PRO A 5 1.02 2.69 -0.51
N HIS A 6 -0.05 3.48 -0.52
CA HIS A 6 -1.06 3.53 0.55
C HIS A 6 -1.76 2.18 0.78
N LEU A 7 -1.78 1.28 -0.20
CA LEU A 7 -2.32 -0.07 -0.04
C LEU A 7 -1.48 -0.93 0.91
N HIS A 8 -0.21 -0.57 1.21
CA HIS A 8 0.53 -1.23 2.29
C HIS A 8 -0.11 -0.97 3.68
N LEU A 9 -0.81 0.15 3.85
CA LEU A 9 -1.60 0.36 5.07
C LEU A 9 -2.84 -0.54 5.10
N ALA A 10 -3.42 -0.85 3.95
CA ALA A 10 -4.53 -1.80 3.84
C ALA A 10 -4.08 -3.23 4.20
N GLU A 11 -2.93 -3.67 3.68
CA GLU A 11 -2.29 -4.94 4.08
C GLU A 11 -2.13 -5.01 5.60
N ARG A 12 -1.54 -3.98 6.21
CA ARG A 12 -1.31 -3.95 7.66
C ARG A 12 -2.60 -4.03 8.49
N ARG A 13 -3.71 -3.49 7.99
CA ARG A 13 -5.03 -3.51 8.66
C ARG A 13 -5.80 -4.82 8.43
N ALA A 14 -5.62 -5.45 7.28
CA ALA A 14 -6.28 -6.69 6.91
C ALA A 14 -5.58 -7.91 7.51
N GLU A 15 -4.25 -7.88 7.56
CA GLU A 15 -3.38 -8.99 7.92
C GLU A 15 -2.46 -8.56 9.09
N PRO A 16 -3.00 -8.34 10.30
CA PRO A 16 -2.23 -7.81 11.43
C PRO A 16 -1.11 -8.75 11.89
N ASP A 17 -1.26 -10.05 11.63
CA ASP A 17 -0.33 -11.13 11.97
C ASP A 17 0.57 -11.54 10.79
N ALA A 18 0.58 -10.76 9.70
CA ALA A 18 1.45 -11.01 8.55
C ALA A 18 2.92 -11.10 8.97
N PRO A 19 3.73 -11.92 8.27
CA PRO A 19 5.15 -12.05 8.56
C PRO A 19 5.87 -10.70 8.60
N VAL A 20 6.90 -10.62 9.43
CA VAL A 20 7.82 -9.48 9.46
C VAL A 20 9.16 -9.90 8.86
N GLU A 21 9.78 -8.98 8.14
CA GLU A 21 11.09 -9.15 7.52
C GLU A 21 12.12 -8.22 8.16
N ASP A 22 13.38 -8.66 8.17
CA ASP A 22 14.50 -7.81 8.56
C ASP A 22 14.87 -6.88 7.40
N ALA A 23 14.97 -5.60 7.71
CA ALA A 23 15.46 -4.55 6.83
C ALA A 23 16.71 -3.90 7.43
N TYR A 24 17.53 -3.33 6.55
CA TYR A 24 18.81 -2.75 6.93
C TYR A 24 19.01 -1.41 6.23
N ALA A 25 19.37 -0.39 7.00
CA ALA A 25 19.66 0.93 6.47
C ALA A 25 20.69 1.65 7.36
N PRO A 26 21.45 2.62 6.82
CA PRO A 26 22.26 3.50 7.64
C PRO A 26 21.34 4.48 8.40
N LEU A 27 21.25 4.35 9.70
CA LEU A 27 20.44 5.22 10.57
C LEU A 27 21.34 6.03 11.51
N MET A 28 20.86 7.19 11.95
CA MET A 28 21.49 7.92 13.06
C MET A 28 21.01 7.30 14.38
N VAL A 29 21.93 6.73 15.15
CA VAL A 29 21.65 6.12 16.45
C VAL A 29 22.55 6.80 17.47
N ASN A 30 21.96 7.53 18.41
CA ASN A 30 22.67 8.31 19.44
C ASN A 30 23.74 9.26 18.86
N GLY A 31 23.43 9.94 17.75
CA GLY A 31 24.34 10.92 17.14
C GLY A 31 25.37 10.35 16.17
N GLU A 32 25.42 9.02 16.00
CA GLU A 32 26.36 8.35 15.08
C GLU A 32 25.63 7.61 13.95
N ARG A 33 26.19 7.61 12.74
CA ARG A 33 25.66 6.83 11.60
C ARG A 33 26.03 5.35 11.78
N ARG A 34 25.03 4.46 11.83
CA ARG A 34 25.19 3.01 12.00
C ARG A 34 24.38 2.22 10.97
N TRP A 35 24.99 1.18 10.39
CA TRP A 35 24.25 0.18 9.62
C TRP A 35 23.34 -0.61 10.56
N THR A 36 22.04 -0.35 10.51
CA THR A 36 21.11 -0.74 11.55
C THR A 36 20.08 -1.71 10.99
N ARG A 37 19.90 -2.84 11.69
CA ARG A 37 18.81 -3.79 11.44
C ARG A 37 17.53 -3.31 12.12
N TYR A 38 16.41 -3.38 11.42
CA TYR A 38 15.08 -3.11 11.96
C TYR A 38 14.06 -4.04 11.28
N ARG A 39 12.90 -4.25 11.92
CA ARG A 39 11.85 -5.14 11.39
C ARG A 39 10.74 -4.32 10.74
N MET A 40 10.27 -4.79 9.59
CA MET A 40 9.11 -4.23 8.90
C MET A 40 8.09 -5.33 8.58
N PRO A 41 6.80 -5.01 8.42
CA PRO A 41 5.86 -5.95 7.82
C PRO A 41 6.31 -6.35 6.42
N ALA A 42 6.18 -7.63 6.08
CA ALA A 42 6.28 -8.08 4.71
C ALA A 42 5.17 -7.42 3.88
N LYS A 43 5.49 -7.08 2.63
CA LYS A 43 4.63 -6.31 1.72
C LYS A 43 4.50 -7.05 0.40
N ASP A 44 3.30 -7.04 -0.19
CA ASP A 44 3.03 -7.70 -1.46
C ASP A 44 2.33 -6.74 -2.44
N SER A 45 3.14 -5.95 -3.14
CA SER A 45 2.65 -5.03 -4.16
C SER A 45 2.14 -5.73 -5.42
N ASP A 46 2.38 -7.03 -5.61
CA ASP A 46 1.95 -7.76 -6.82
C ASP A 46 0.43 -7.92 -6.86
N ARG A 47 -0.24 -7.83 -5.70
CA ARG A 47 -1.70 -7.82 -5.57
C ARG A 47 -2.33 -6.47 -5.89
N PHE A 48 -1.55 -5.38 -5.94
CA PHE A 48 -2.11 -4.02 -6.07
C PHE A 48 -2.86 -3.78 -7.40
N PRO A 49 -2.41 -4.29 -8.56
CA PRO A 49 -3.18 -4.19 -9.79
C PRO A 49 -4.57 -4.82 -9.68
N ALA A 50 -4.69 -5.98 -9.04
CA ALA A 50 -5.97 -6.68 -8.85
C ALA A 50 -6.89 -5.93 -7.87
N ILE A 51 -6.35 -5.48 -6.73
CA ILE A 51 -7.07 -4.65 -5.77
C ILE A 51 -7.56 -3.37 -6.47
N GLY A 52 -6.68 -2.71 -7.22
CA GLY A 52 -6.99 -1.47 -7.91
C GLY A 52 -8.06 -1.62 -8.98
N ALA A 53 -8.03 -2.72 -9.75
CA ALA A 53 -9.07 -3.04 -10.71
C ALA A 53 -10.43 -3.24 -10.01
N TRP A 54 -10.46 -3.92 -8.87
CA TRP A 54 -11.68 -4.07 -8.09
C TRP A 54 -12.18 -2.74 -7.50
N ILE A 55 -11.29 -1.89 -6.97
CA ILE A 55 -11.65 -0.56 -6.45
C ILE A 55 -12.27 0.33 -7.55
N GLU A 56 -11.77 0.24 -8.78
CA GLU A 56 -12.35 0.95 -9.93
C GLU A 56 -13.81 0.55 -10.19
N THR A 57 -14.22 -0.69 -9.86
CA THR A 57 -15.64 -1.12 -9.97
C THR A 57 -16.53 -0.64 -8.83
N GLN A 58 -15.96 -0.14 -7.73
CA GLN A 58 -16.71 0.36 -6.57
C GLN A 58 -17.23 1.80 -6.73
N GLY A 59 -16.96 2.45 -7.87
CA GLY A 59 -17.38 3.83 -8.14
C GLY A 59 -16.68 4.89 -7.27
N ALA A 60 -15.60 4.51 -6.58
CA ALA A 60 -14.86 5.39 -5.67
C ALA A 60 -13.73 6.20 -6.35
N VAL A 61 -13.47 5.96 -7.64
CA VAL A 61 -12.38 6.56 -8.40
C VAL A 61 -12.95 7.52 -9.43
N THR A 62 -12.48 8.77 -9.41
CA THR A 62 -12.71 9.72 -10.48
C THR A 62 -11.60 9.57 -11.54
N HIS A 63 -11.99 9.42 -12.80
CA HIS A 63 -11.08 9.32 -13.93
C HIS A 63 -10.98 10.66 -14.67
N GLY A 64 -9.83 10.93 -15.26
CA GLY A 64 -9.64 12.10 -16.10
C GLY A 64 -8.25 12.11 -16.74
N THR A 65 -7.91 13.21 -17.40
CA THR A 65 -6.58 13.42 -17.98
C THR A 65 -5.93 14.67 -17.41
N LEU A 66 -4.60 14.61 -17.25
CA LEU A 66 -3.75 15.77 -17.03
C LEU A 66 -2.82 15.88 -18.24
N GLY A 67 -3.16 16.75 -19.18
CA GLY A 67 -2.57 16.72 -20.53
C GLY A 67 -2.86 15.39 -21.22
N MET A 68 -1.82 14.64 -21.58
CA MET A 68 -1.95 13.29 -22.18
C MET A 68 -1.98 12.16 -21.14
N ALA A 69 -1.76 12.44 -19.84
CA ALA A 69 -1.65 11.40 -18.83
C ALA A 69 -3.01 10.95 -18.30
N GLN A 70 -3.30 9.65 -18.40
CA GLN A 70 -4.46 9.02 -17.77
C GLN A 70 -4.33 9.09 -16.25
N SER A 71 -5.23 9.84 -15.62
CA SER A 71 -5.16 10.21 -14.21
C SER A 71 -6.36 9.67 -13.43
N ARG A 72 -6.12 9.40 -12.15
CA ARG A 72 -7.12 8.91 -11.21
C ARG A 72 -7.06 9.74 -9.94
N LEU A 73 -8.23 10.10 -9.42
CA LEU A 73 -8.38 10.76 -8.13
C LEU A 73 -9.26 9.89 -7.22
N ILE A 74 -8.77 9.63 -6.01
CA ILE A 74 -9.48 8.88 -4.98
C ILE A 74 -9.09 9.42 -3.60
N ALA A 75 -10.04 9.45 -2.67
CA ALA A 75 -9.73 9.77 -1.28
C ALA A 75 -8.88 8.64 -0.66
N ILE A 76 -7.71 8.98 -0.12
CA ILE A 76 -6.78 7.99 0.46
C ILE A 76 -7.46 7.10 1.51
N ARG A 77 -8.32 7.67 2.38
CA ARG A 77 -9.11 6.88 3.34
C ARG A 77 -9.95 5.81 2.63
N LYS A 78 -10.70 6.20 1.60
CA LYS A 78 -11.54 5.28 0.82
C LYS A 78 -10.72 4.21 0.12
N LEU A 79 -9.56 4.58 -0.44
CA LEU A 79 -8.60 3.63 -1.05
C LEU A 79 -8.14 2.56 -0.04
N VAL A 80 -7.73 2.98 1.15
CA VAL A 80 -7.25 2.07 2.21
C VAL A 80 -8.38 1.19 2.73
N ASP A 81 -9.55 1.76 2.98
CA ASP A 81 -10.69 1.01 3.54
C ASP A 81 -11.19 -0.05 2.55
N LEU A 82 -11.35 0.31 1.27
CA LEU A 82 -11.71 -0.64 0.21
C LEU A 82 -10.63 -1.70 -0.01
N GLY A 83 -9.35 -1.32 0.01
CA GLY A 83 -8.24 -2.28 -0.08
C GLY A 83 -8.26 -3.27 1.10
N THR A 84 -8.53 -2.78 2.31
CA THR A 84 -8.60 -3.62 3.53
C THR A 84 -9.73 -4.64 3.40
N GLU A 85 -10.90 -4.20 2.91
CA GLU A 85 -12.05 -5.07 2.68
C GLU A 85 -11.75 -6.16 1.65
N TRP A 86 -11.16 -5.78 0.51
CA TRP A 86 -10.82 -6.74 -0.54
C TRP A 86 -9.88 -7.83 -0.05
N LEU A 87 -8.87 -7.45 0.74
CA LEU A 87 -7.89 -8.37 1.33
C LEU A 87 -8.54 -9.33 2.32
N ARG A 88 -9.42 -8.84 3.20
CA ARG A 88 -10.14 -9.68 4.20
C ARG A 88 -11.07 -10.70 3.57
N GLN A 89 -11.68 -10.40 2.43
CA GLN A 89 -12.56 -11.34 1.70
C GLN A 89 -11.80 -12.47 1.00
N ARG A 90 -10.48 -12.36 0.89
CA ARG A 90 -9.61 -13.26 0.11
C ARG A 90 -8.38 -13.72 0.92
N ALA A 91 -8.45 -13.58 2.24
CA ALA A 91 -7.49 -14.13 3.18
C ALA A 91 -7.80 -15.61 3.47
#